data_AF-A0A972HKX0-F1
#
_entry.id   AF-A0A972HKX0-F1
#
_cell.length_a   1.000
_cell.length_b   1.000
_cell.length_c   1.000
_cell.angle_alpha   90.00
_cell.angle_beta   90.00
_cell.angle_gamma   90.00
#
_symmetry.space_group_name_H-M   'P 1'
#
loop_
_entity.id
_entity.type
_entity.pdbx_description
1 polymer ?
#
loop_
_entity_poly.entity_id
_entity_poly.type
_entity_poly.pdbx_seq_one_letter_code
_entity_poly.pdbx_strand_id
1 'polypeptide(L)'
;MRTRAAAARALMDVTENGAWSNRVAEVLVEEMPQREKAKTLRLFMDAVRFRRRLDRAIDSVITRPLDDADPEIRACLRIGAVDLLLHRTPSFAAISTAVEATRELDVGHASSFVNAALRKLDERGEPALEGEARYEQWGVEDHVFGIVAELLGEDAAAAFFEACIEPPSVSCFVASNSDTPLSFVPHDSIKGAGHLEHPSDADPPYIMDAASVAVGRVVGAKPGDTVLDIAAAPGGKTLVIADMMQGEGLLVAADRHWNRLVRAARRWDDLSLSVGIVQADGLASPFRPGSFDVVLLDAPCSGLGTLRRRPEIKDRVSTKNIASLAEIQGDLLAAALPLVRPGGRLVYSVCTLTKQETIDRVEMYDAAPPEGLPGEILGKGFLLAPHLTGTDGMFISVITP
;
A
#
# COMPACT_ATOMS: atom_id res chain seq x y z
N MET A 1 -11.01 -8.07 -24.74
CA MET A 1 -9.73 -8.71 -24.36
C MET A 1 -10.03 -9.76 -23.31
N ARG A 2 -9.49 -10.97 -23.43
CA ARG A 2 -9.71 -12.06 -22.46
C ARG A 2 -8.92 -11.80 -21.18
N THR A 3 -9.35 -12.44 -20.09
CA THR A 3 -8.75 -12.38 -18.74
C THR A 3 -7.20 -12.34 -18.73
N ARG A 4 -6.51 -13.24 -19.46
CA ARG A 4 -5.04 -13.35 -19.39
C ARG A 4 -4.32 -12.23 -20.14
N ALA A 5 -4.82 -11.86 -21.32
CA ALA A 5 -4.28 -10.73 -22.07
C ALA A 5 -4.50 -9.41 -21.31
N ALA A 6 -5.64 -9.27 -20.63
CA ALA A 6 -5.92 -8.12 -19.77
C ALA A 6 -4.97 -8.04 -18.58
N ALA A 7 -4.76 -9.14 -17.87
CA ALA A 7 -3.80 -9.21 -16.77
C ALA A 7 -2.35 -8.97 -17.24
N ALA A 8 -1.96 -9.49 -18.41
CA ALA A 8 -0.64 -9.26 -18.98
C ALA A 8 -0.42 -7.79 -19.36
N ARG A 9 -1.44 -7.12 -19.94
CA ARG A 9 -1.37 -5.68 -20.23
C ARG A 9 -1.22 -4.85 -18.95
N ALA A 10 -2.04 -5.13 -17.95
CA ALA A 10 -1.95 -4.49 -16.64
C ALA A 10 -0.57 -4.70 -15.97
N LEU A 11 -0.01 -5.92 -16.11
CA LEU A 11 1.33 -6.22 -15.62
C LEU A 11 2.40 -5.35 -16.29
N MET A 12 2.33 -5.16 -17.62
CA MET A 12 3.25 -4.29 -18.35
C MET A 12 3.14 -2.82 -17.94
N ASP A 13 1.96 -2.32 -17.57
CA ASP A 13 1.83 -0.97 -17.04
C ASP A 13 2.64 -0.77 -15.75
N VAL A 14 2.75 -1.80 -14.92
CA VAL A 14 3.56 -1.75 -13.70
C VAL A 14 5.04 -1.93 -14.00
N THR A 15 5.41 -2.91 -14.84
CA THR A 15 6.81 -3.29 -15.06
C THR A 15 7.54 -2.40 -16.05
N GLU A 16 6.85 -1.88 -17.07
CA GLU A 16 7.46 -1.07 -18.13
C GLU A 16 7.17 0.43 -17.95
N ASN A 17 5.94 0.78 -17.54
CA ASN A 17 5.50 2.18 -17.43
C ASN A 17 5.64 2.77 -16.02
N GLY A 18 6.08 1.98 -15.03
CA GLY A 18 6.28 2.43 -13.65
C GLY A 18 4.97 2.79 -12.91
N ALA A 19 3.81 2.34 -13.42
CA ALA A 19 2.53 2.58 -12.77
C ALA A 19 2.43 1.88 -11.41
N TRP A 20 1.57 2.38 -10.52
CA TRP A 20 1.28 1.71 -9.25
C TRP A 20 0.15 0.69 -9.43
N SER A 21 0.37 -0.54 -8.99
CA SER A 21 -0.54 -1.68 -9.22
C SER A 21 -1.95 -1.43 -8.69
N ASN A 22 -2.08 -0.73 -7.57
CA ASN A 22 -3.38 -0.38 -7.00
C ASN A 22 -4.22 0.52 -7.94
N ARG A 23 -3.59 1.44 -8.68
CA ARG A 23 -4.29 2.29 -9.66
C ARG A 23 -4.61 1.53 -10.95
N VAL A 24 -3.70 0.68 -11.39
CA VAL A 24 -3.94 -0.19 -12.55
C VAL A 24 -5.09 -1.14 -12.25
N ALA A 25 -5.17 -1.67 -11.02
CA ALA A 25 -6.25 -2.51 -10.55
C ALA A 25 -7.63 -1.81 -10.57
N GLU A 26 -7.71 -0.55 -10.14
CA GLU A 26 -8.95 0.25 -10.22
C GLU A 26 -9.50 0.30 -11.65
N VAL A 27 -8.65 0.69 -12.61
CA VAL A 27 -9.03 0.77 -14.05
C VAL A 27 -9.37 -0.61 -14.61
N LEU A 28 -8.56 -1.62 -14.32
CA LEU A 28 -8.74 -2.99 -14.81
C LEU A 28 -10.09 -3.57 -14.36
N VAL A 29 -10.50 -3.31 -13.12
CA VAL A 29 -11.77 -3.79 -12.56
C VAL A 29 -12.97 -3.07 -13.16
N GLU A 30 -12.83 -1.82 -13.61
CA GLU A 30 -13.89 -1.09 -14.31
C GLU A 30 -14.12 -1.60 -15.74
N GLU A 31 -13.04 -1.93 -16.45
CA GLU A 31 -13.11 -2.37 -17.86
C GLU A 31 -13.53 -3.84 -18.03
N MET A 32 -13.38 -4.67 -17.00
CA MET A 32 -13.64 -6.12 -17.09
C MET A 32 -15.11 -6.50 -16.80
N PRO A 33 -15.68 -7.49 -17.50
CA PRO A 33 -16.99 -8.05 -17.14
C PRO A 33 -17.02 -8.59 -15.72
N GLN A 34 -18.13 -8.41 -14.99
CA GLN A 34 -18.25 -8.74 -13.55
C GLN A 34 -17.75 -10.15 -13.20
N ARG A 35 -18.04 -11.16 -14.03
CA ARG A 35 -17.64 -12.56 -13.81
C ARG A 35 -16.13 -12.80 -13.96
N GLU A 36 -15.41 -11.91 -14.63
CA GLU A 36 -13.98 -12.03 -14.91
C GLU A 36 -13.10 -11.12 -14.04
N LYS A 37 -13.67 -10.10 -13.39
CA LYS A 37 -12.95 -9.11 -12.57
C LYS A 37 -12.04 -9.76 -11.54
N ALA A 38 -12.60 -10.60 -10.67
CA ALA A 38 -11.84 -11.23 -9.58
C ALA A 38 -10.68 -12.09 -10.09
N LYS A 39 -10.91 -12.87 -11.15
CA LYS A 39 -9.87 -13.72 -11.74
C LYS A 39 -8.76 -12.90 -12.40
N THR A 40 -9.14 -11.87 -13.16
CA THR A 40 -8.19 -10.99 -13.88
C THR A 40 -7.32 -10.22 -12.89
N LEU A 41 -7.96 -9.62 -11.87
CA LEU A 41 -7.27 -8.90 -10.80
C LEU A 41 -6.31 -9.81 -10.03
N ARG A 42 -6.74 -11.02 -9.68
CA ARG A 42 -5.88 -11.99 -8.97
C ARG A 42 -4.66 -12.37 -9.80
N LEU A 43 -4.83 -12.69 -11.09
CA LEU A 43 -3.71 -13.01 -11.99
C LEU A 43 -2.71 -11.86 -12.07
N PHE A 44 -3.21 -10.64 -12.28
CA PHE A 44 -2.39 -9.43 -12.34
C PHE A 44 -1.62 -9.19 -11.03
N MET A 45 -2.33 -9.15 -9.90
CA MET A 45 -1.71 -8.85 -8.60
C MET A 45 -0.72 -9.93 -8.17
N ASP A 46 -1.00 -11.21 -8.42
CA ASP A 46 -0.07 -12.29 -8.12
C ASP A 46 1.16 -12.28 -9.03
N ALA A 47 1.02 -11.87 -10.30
CA ALA A 47 2.17 -11.70 -11.18
C ALA A 47 3.10 -10.56 -10.72
N VAL A 48 2.55 -9.45 -10.24
CA VAL A 48 3.34 -8.36 -9.64
C VAL A 48 3.97 -8.85 -8.32
N ARG A 49 3.19 -9.50 -7.47
CA ARG A 49 3.62 -9.97 -6.15
C ARG A 49 4.72 -11.03 -6.23
N PHE A 50 4.63 -11.99 -7.13
CA PHE A 50 5.60 -13.09 -7.20
C PHE A 50 6.58 -12.95 -8.37
N ARG A 51 6.69 -11.76 -8.96
CA ARG A 51 7.48 -11.49 -10.17
C ARG A 51 8.85 -12.18 -10.16
N ARG A 52 9.63 -12.02 -9.09
CA ARG A 52 10.98 -12.60 -8.96
C ARG A 52 10.99 -14.13 -8.96
N ARG A 53 10.11 -14.72 -8.16
CA ARG A 53 9.93 -16.18 -8.09
C ARG A 53 9.50 -16.74 -9.45
N LEU A 54 8.58 -16.04 -10.12
CA LEU A 54 8.11 -16.41 -11.46
C LEU A 54 9.24 -16.32 -12.48
N ASP A 55 10.00 -15.22 -12.46
CA ASP A 55 11.13 -15.00 -13.38
C ASP A 55 12.19 -16.10 -13.20
N ARG A 56 12.59 -16.40 -11.96
CA ARG A 56 13.50 -17.52 -11.64
C ARG A 56 12.98 -18.86 -12.14
N ALA A 57 11.69 -19.14 -11.94
CA ALA A 57 11.07 -20.38 -12.39
C ALA A 57 11.09 -20.49 -13.92
N ILE A 58 10.73 -19.40 -14.63
CA ILE A 58 10.73 -19.34 -16.09
C ILE A 58 12.17 -19.45 -16.65
N ASP A 59 13.12 -18.71 -16.11
CA ASP A 59 14.55 -18.73 -16.49
C ASP A 59 15.15 -20.13 -16.35
N SER A 60 14.68 -20.92 -15.39
CA SER A 60 15.15 -22.29 -15.21
C SER A 60 14.81 -23.21 -16.40
N VAL A 61 13.82 -22.87 -17.22
CA VAL A 61 13.34 -23.72 -18.33
C VAL A 61 13.62 -23.15 -19.72
N ILE A 62 13.95 -21.86 -19.85
CA ILE A 62 14.31 -21.23 -21.12
C ILE A 62 15.85 -21.16 -21.29
N THR A 63 16.31 -20.82 -22.50
CA THR A 63 17.75 -20.81 -22.85
C THR A 63 18.36 -19.41 -22.90
N ARG A 64 17.54 -18.38 -23.14
CA ARG A 64 17.93 -16.97 -23.05
C ARG A 64 17.28 -16.37 -21.81
N PRO A 65 17.92 -15.42 -21.12
CA PRO A 65 17.30 -14.70 -20.02
C PRO A 65 15.91 -14.16 -20.38
N LEU A 66 14.96 -14.26 -19.45
CA LEU A 66 13.59 -13.78 -19.66
C LEU A 66 13.53 -12.28 -19.95
N ASP A 67 14.47 -11.52 -19.38
CA ASP A 67 14.57 -10.08 -19.61
C ASP A 67 14.97 -9.71 -21.05
N ASP A 68 15.55 -10.64 -21.83
CA ASP A 68 15.84 -10.45 -23.26
C ASP A 68 14.59 -10.59 -24.15
N ALA A 69 13.49 -11.14 -23.61
CA ALA A 69 12.24 -11.28 -24.36
C ALA A 69 11.47 -9.95 -24.42
N ASP A 70 10.72 -9.74 -25.49
CA ASP A 70 9.82 -8.60 -25.62
C ASP A 70 8.83 -8.55 -24.42
N PRO A 71 8.47 -7.35 -23.93
CA PRO A 71 7.64 -7.18 -22.74
C PRO A 71 6.33 -7.97 -22.77
N GLU A 72 5.67 -8.06 -23.92
CA GLU A 72 4.43 -8.80 -24.13
C GLU A 72 4.63 -10.31 -23.95
N ILE A 73 5.73 -10.85 -24.48
CA ILE A 73 6.08 -12.26 -24.34
C ILE A 73 6.40 -12.59 -22.89
N ARG A 74 7.20 -11.73 -22.24
CA ARG A 74 7.54 -11.84 -20.82
C ARG A 74 6.29 -11.79 -19.94
N ALA A 75 5.34 -10.89 -20.23
CA ALA A 75 4.08 -10.80 -19.51
C ALA A 75 3.22 -12.05 -19.72
N CYS A 76 3.11 -12.59 -20.94
CA CYS A 76 2.41 -13.85 -21.20
C CYS A 76 3.00 -15.03 -20.40
N LEU A 77 4.34 -15.14 -20.34
CA LEU A 77 5.02 -16.18 -19.57
C LEU A 77 4.75 -16.04 -18.06
N ARG A 78 4.86 -14.83 -17.50
CA ARG A 78 4.57 -14.55 -16.08
C ARG A 78 3.12 -14.91 -15.72
N ILE A 79 2.15 -14.47 -16.52
CA ILE A 79 0.73 -14.78 -16.29
C ILE A 79 0.46 -16.29 -16.40
N GLY A 80 1.04 -16.96 -17.39
CA GLY A 80 0.93 -18.41 -17.53
C GLY A 80 1.55 -19.18 -16.36
N ALA A 81 2.70 -18.71 -15.87
CA ALA A 81 3.38 -19.28 -14.71
C ALA A 81 2.57 -19.09 -13.42
N VAL A 82 1.91 -17.94 -13.21
CA VAL A 82 0.97 -17.76 -12.09
C VAL A 82 -0.14 -18.80 -12.13
N ASP A 83 -0.79 -18.96 -13.30
CA ASP A 83 -1.89 -19.91 -13.48
C ASP A 83 -1.45 -21.35 -13.13
N LEU A 84 -0.27 -21.76 -13.61
CA LEU A 84 0.28 -23.10 -13.38
C LEU A 84 0.72 -23.33 -11.93
N LEU A 85 1.57 -22.45 -11.42
CA LEU A 85 2.32 -22.69 -10.18
C LEU A 85 1.54 -22.27 -8.94
N LEU A 86 0.89 -21.10 -9.00
CA LEU A 86 0.27 -20.48 -7.84
C LEU A 86 -1.22 -20.78 -7.76
N HIS A 87 -1.93 -20.68 -8.89
CA HIS A 87 -3.38 -20.92 -8.92
C HIS A 87 -3.73 -22.38 -9.14
N ARG A 88 -2.76 -23.20 -9.59
CA ARG A 88 -2.92 -24.62 -9.90
C ARG A 88 -4.08 -24.86 -10.89
N THR A 89 -4.25 -23.94 -11.83
CA THR A 89 -5.17 -24.11 -12.97
C THR A 89 -4.73 -25.35 -13.75
N PRO A 90 -5.65 -26.23 -14.21
CA PRO A 90 -5.29 -27.40 -15.00
C PRO A 90 -4.35 -27.04 -16.16
N SER A 91 -3.24 -27.76 -16.31
CA SER A 91 -2.11 -27.34 -17.15
C SER A 91 -2.51 -27.04 -18.59
N PHE A 92 -3.40 -27.85 -19.17
CA PHE A 92 -3.92 -27.61 -20.54
C PHE A 92 -4.62 -26.24 -20.66
N ALA A 93 -5.39 -25.82 -19.65
CA ALA A 93 -6.15 -24.57 -19.65
C ALA A 93 -5.23 -23.37 -19.39
N ALA A 94 -4.29 -23.49 -18.46
CA ALA A 94 -3.29 -22.46 -18.19
C ALA A 94 -2.45 -22.16 -19.45
N ILE A 95 -1.88 -23.21 -20.06
CA ILE A 95 -0.99 -23.09 -21.22
C ILE A 95 -1.74 -22.60 -22.45
N SER A 96 -2.90 -23.18 -22.78
CA SER A 96 -3.67 -22.76 -23.96
C SER A 96 -4.10 -21.30 -23.88
N THR A 97 -4.60 -20.84 -22.72
CA THR A 97 -5.04 -19.45 -22.58
C THR A 97 -3.89 -18.45 -22.54
N ALA A 98 -2.72 -18.83 -22.03
CA ALA A 98 -1.50 -18.02 -22.14
C ALA A 98 -1.01 -17.90 -23.61
N VAL A 99 -1.09 -19.00 -24.38
CA VAL A 99 -0.77 -18.99 -25.82
C VAL A 99 -1.76 -18.12 -26.60
N GLU A 100 -3.05 -18.19 -26.29
CA GLU A 100 -4.04 -17.30 -26.90
C GLU A 100 -3.76 -15.83 -26.60
N ALA A 101 -3.33 -15.50 -25.37
CA ALA A 101 -2.98 -14.14 -24.99
C ALA A 101 -1.86 -13.54 -25.86
N THR A 102 -0.92 -14.36 -26.37
CA THR A 102 0.12 -13.86 -27.29
C THR A 102 -0.47 -13.25 -28.57
N ARG A 103 -1.61 -13.76 -29.06
CA ARG A 103 -2.27 -13.24 -30.26
C ARG A 103 -3.02 -11.94 -29.98
N GLU A 104 -3.60 -11.81 -28.78
CA GLU A 104 -4.31 -10.59 -28.34
C GLU A 104 -3.36 -9.42 -28.02
N LEU A 105 -2.08 -9.73 -27.79
CA LEU A 105 -1.01 -8.76 -27.56
C LEU A 105 -0.09 -8.60 -28.79
N ASP A 106 -0.55 -8.99 -29.98
CA ASP A 106 0.17 -8.82 -31.26
C ASP A 106 1.56 -9.49 -31.34
N VAL A 107 1.86 -10.44 -30.45
CA VAL A 107 3.08 -11.26 -30.41
C VAL A 107 2.80 -12.74 -30.73
N GLY A 108 1.81 -13.01 -31.58
CA GLY A 108 1.38 -14.36 -31.94
C GLY A 108 2.49 -15.24 -32.55
N HIS A 109 3.55 -14.64 -33.09
CA HIS A 109 4.74 -15.35 -33.56
C HIS A 109 5.48 -16.12 -32.43
N ALA A 110 5.32 -15.69 -31.17
CA ALA A 110 5.91 -16.30 -29.99
C ALA A 110 5.03 -17.39 -29.34
N SER A 111 3.84 -17.68 -29.89
CA SER A 111 2.91 -18.70 -29.36
C SER A 111 3.58 -20.06 -29.10
N SER A 112 4.45 -20.51 -30.02
CA SER A 112 5.15 -21.80 -29.90
C SER A 112 6.17 -21.79 -28.76
N PHE A 113 6.88 -20.67 -28.59
CA PHE A 113 7.84 -20.47 -27.51
C PHE A 113 7.15 -20.44 -26.14
N VAL A 114 6.09 -19.64 -25.98
CA VAL A 114 5.30 -19.58 -24.74
C VAL A 114 4.74 -20.95 -24.37
N ASN A 115 4.18 -21.68 -25.35
CA ASN A 115 3.70 -23.05 -25.12
C ASN A 115 4.83 -23.98 -24.65
N ALA A 116 5.98 -23.96 -25.32
CA ALA A 116 7.10 -24.84 -25.00
C ALA A 116 7.69 -24.55 -23.61
N ALA A 117 7.87 -23.28 -23.27
CA ALA A 117 8.40 -22.85 -21.97
C ALA A 117 7.46 -23.28 -20.83
N LEU A 118 6.16 -23.00 -20.94
CA LEU A 118 5.19 -23.32 -19.89
C LEU A 118 4.97 -24.84 -19.74
N ARG A 119 5.01 -25.63 -20.83
CA ARG A 119 5.00 -27.10 -20.73
C ARG A 119 6.21 -27.64 -19.99
N LYS A 120 7.40 -27.13 -20.32
CA LYS A 120 8.63 -27.53 -19.66
C LYS A 120 8.63 -27.13 -18.17
N LEU A 121 8.02 -25.99 -17.84
CA LEU A 121 7.82 -25.57 -16.45
C LEU A 121 6.86 -26.49 -15.70
N ASP A 122 5.74 -26.87 -16.31
CA ASP A 122 4.77 -27.83 -15.75
C ASP A 122 5.41 -29.20 -15.49
N GLU A 123 6.26 -29.67 -16.42
CA GLU A 123 6.99 -30.94 -16.28
C GLU A 123 8.09 -30.90 -15.21
N ARG A 124 8.86 -29.80 -15.14
CA ARG A 124 10.04 -29.69 -14.25
C ARG A 124 9.69 -29.21 -12.85
N GLY A 125 8.63 -28.41 -12.71
CA GLY A 125 8.31 -27.67 -11.50
C GLY A 125 9.26 -26.50 -11.23
N GLU A 126 9.03 -25.82 -10.12
CA GLU A 126 9.87 -24.71 -9.67
C GLU A 126 11.22 -25.19 -9.12
N PRO A 127 12.32 -24.46 -9.38
CA PRO A 127 13.58 -24.72 -8.70
C PRO A 127 13.43 -24.49 -7.19
N ALA A 128 14.24 -25.19 -6.39
CA ALA A 128 14.23 -25.02 -4.94
C ALA A 128 14.57 -23.57 -4.53
N LEU A 129 13.87 -23.10 -3.50
CA LEU A 129 14.05 -21.78 -2.87
C LEU A 129 14.96 -21.94 -1.65
N GLU A 130 16.27 -22.00 -1.92
CA GLU A 130 17.32 -22.20 -0.90
C GLU A 130 18.35 -21.07 -0.95
N GLY A 131 19.13 -20.92 0.12
CA GLY A 131 20.15 -19.87 0.23
C GLY A 131 19.53 -18.48 0.11
N GLU A 132 20.12 -17.63 -0.73
CA GLU A 132 19.64 -16.26 -1.01
C GLU A 132 18.23 -16.23 -1.63
N ALA A 133 17.81 -17.31 -2.32
CA ALA A 133 16.52 -17.38 -3.00
C ALA A 133 15.35 -17.76 -2.06
N ARG A 134 15.63 -18.11 -0.79
CA ARG A 134 14.59 -18.55 0.15
C ARG A 134 13.47 -17.53 0.33
N TYR A 135 13.80 -16.24 0.23
CA TYR A 135 12.85 -15.14 0.41
C TYR A 135 11.98 -14.88 -0.82
N GLU A 136 12.34 -15.42 -1.98
CA GLU A 136 11.50 -15.37 -3.17
C GLU A 136 10.18 -16.12 -2.96
N GLN A 137 10.04 -16.95 -1.93
CA GLN A 137 8.75 -17.54 -1.55
C GLN A 137 7.67 -16.47 -1.30
N TRP A 138 8.07 -15.29 -0.81
CA TRP A 138 7.23 -14.08 -0.66
C TRP A 138 7.42 -13.06 -1.79
N GLY A 139 8.17 -13.44 -2.82
CA GLY A 139 8.56 -12.61 -3.96
C GLY A 139 9.48 -11.45 -3.60
N VAL A 140 10.27 -11.54 -2.51
CA VAL A 140 11.18 -10.47 -2.06
C VAL A 140 12.64 -10.90 -2.25
N GLU A 141 13.53 -9.93 -2.46
CA GLU A 141 14.98 -10.17 -2.41
C GLU A 141 15.50 -10.23 -0.96
N ASP A 142 16.65 -10.87 -0.79
CA ASP A 142 17.40 -10.94 0.48
C ASP A 142 17.60 -9.55 1.12
N HIS A 143 18.02 -8.55 0.34
CA HIS A 143 18.26 -7.21 0.89
C HIS A 143 16.98 -6.53 1.38
N VAL A 144 15.83 -6.77 0.73
CA VAL A 144 14.53 -6.21 1.17
C VAL A 144 14.06 -6.89 2.44
N PHE A 145 14.27 -8.20 2.55
CA PHE A 145 14.03 -8.92 3.79
C PHE A 145 14.89 -8.35 4.92
N GLY A 146 16.19 -8.15 4.65
CA GLY A 146 17.14 -7.55 5.59
C GLY A 146 16.73 -6.18 6.10
N ILE A 147 16.18 -5.31 5.24
CA ILE A 147 15.67 -3.98 5.64
C ILE A 147 14.56 -4.08 6.70
N VAL A 148 13.60 -4.99 6.53
CA VAL A 148 12.50 -5.18 7.49
C VAL A 148 12.98 -5.91 8.74
N ALA A 149 13.86 -6.89 8.58
CA ALA A 149 14.46 -7.64 9.67
C ALA A 149 15.36 -6.77 10.56
N GLU A 150 15.97 -5.70 10.03
CA GLU A 150 16.70 -4.70 10.83
C GLU A 150 15.80 -4.02 11.87
N LEU A 151 14.52 -3.81 11.54
CA LEU A 151 13.54 -3.20 12.45
C LEU A 151 12.86 -4.22 13.37
N LEU A 152 12.41 -5.36 12.82
CA LEU A 152 11.54 -6.30 13.53
C LEU A 152 12.25 -7.55 14.08
N GLY A 153 13.47 -7.84 13.61
CA GLY A 153 14.07 -9.17 13.72
C GLY A 153 13.57 -10.14 12.65
N GLU A 154 14.27 -11.27 12.48
CA GLU A 154 14.02 -12.21 11.37
C GLU A 154 12.63 -12.87 11.44
N ASP A 155 12.21 -13.34 12.61
CA ASP A 155 10.94 -14.09 12.75
C ASP A 155 9.72 -13.21 12.46
N ALA A 156 9.70 -11.98 13.00
CA ALA A 156 8.61 -11.03 12.76
C ALA A 156 8.64 -10.47 11.33
N ALA A 157 9.83 -10.30 10.72
CA ALA A 157 9.93 -9.97 9.30
C ALA A 157 9.36 -11.08 8.41
N ALA A 158 9.66 -12.35 8.71
CA ALA A 158 9.07 -13.49 8.01
C ALA A 158 7.54 -13.52 8.13
N ALA A 159 7.01 -13.35 9.34
CA ALA A 159 5.56 -13.27 9.56
C ALA A 159 4.93 -12.10 8.80
N PHE A 160 5.60 -10.94 8.75
CA PHE A 160 5.16 -9.79 7.99
C PHE A 160 5.04 -10.08 6.49
N PHE A 161 6.07 -10.68 5.88
CA PHE A 161 6.03 -10.99 4.45
C PHE A 161 5.06 -12.10 4.10
N GLU A 162 4.90 -13.10 4.96
CA GLU A 162 3.85 -14.13 4.84
C GLU A 162 2.46 -13.48 4.85
N ALA A 163 2.19 -12.58 5.79
CA ALA A 163 0.91 -11.87 5.82
C ALA A 163 0.71 -10.92 4.62
N CYS A 164 1.79 -10.43 3.99
CA CYS A 164 1.71 -9.56 2.82
C CYS A 164 1.37 -10.30 1.52
N ILE A 165 1.53 -11.62 1.47
CA ILE A 165 1.16 -12.39 0.27
C ILE A 165 -0.34 -12.66 0.16
N GLU A 166 -1.07 -12.55 1.27
CA GLU A 166 -2.52 -12.64 1.27
C GLU A 166 -3.16 -11.36 0.69
N PRO A 167 -4.09 -11.48 -0.28
CA PRO A 167 -4.83 -10.34 -0.79
C PRO A 167 -5.66 -9.69 0.34
N PRO A 168 -5.55 -8.36 0.55
CA PRO A 168 -6.34 -7.70 1.58
C PRO A 168 -7.81 -7.62 1.18
N SER A 169 -8.69 -7.72 2.18
CA SER A 169 -10.10 -7.35 2.01
C SER A 169 -10.25 -5.88 1.58
N VAL A 170 -11.39 -5.56 0.98
CA VAL A 170 -11.75 -4.17 0.65
C VAL A 170 -12.07 -3.43 1.94
N SER A 171 -11.05 -2.79 2.51
CA SER A 171 -11.15 -2.04 3.76
C SER A 171 -11.79 -0.68 3.54
N CYS A 172 -12.60 -0.26 4.50
CA CYS A 172 -13.27 1.04 4.46
C CYS A 172 -13.38 1.67 5.85
N PHE A 173 -13.66 2.97 5.83
CA PHE A 173 -14.02 3.77 6.99
C PHE A 173 -15.48 4.19 6.93
N VAL A 174 -16.22 3.89 7.98
CA VAL A 174 -17.60 4.33 8.21
C VAL A 174 -17.57 5.49 9.21
N ALA A 175 -18.06 6.65 8.79
CA ALA A 175 -18.17 7.83 9.65
C ALA A 175 -19.27 7.62 10.71
N SER A 176 -19.13 8.27 11.86
CA SER A 176 -19.99 8.08 13.03
C SER A 176 -21.46 8.42 12.77
N ASN A 177 -21.74 9.35 11.86
CA ASN A 177 -23.08 9.81 11.49
C ASN A 177 -23.51 9.33 10.07
N SER A 178 -22.88 8.28 9.55
CA SER A 178 -23.22 7.72 8.23
C SER A 178 -23.95 6.37 8.34
N ASP A 179 -24.78 6.07 7.35
CA ASP A 179 -25.42 4.76 7.25
C ASP A 179 -24.34 3.68 7.07
N THR A 180 -24.40 2.66 7.94
CA THR A 180 -23.46 1.54 7.88
C THR A 180 -23.92 0.56 6.79
N PRO A 181 -23.05 0.20 5.83
CA PRO A 181 -23.39 -0.80 4.81
C PRO A 181 -23.75 -2.15 5.43
N LEU A 182 -24.68 -2.88 4.82
CA LEU A 182 -25.11 -4.20 5.32
C LEU A 182 -23.97 -5.23 5.32
N SER A 183 -23.05 -5.15 4.36
CA SER A 183 -21.90 -6.06 4.25
C SER A 183 -20.65 -5.59 5.02
N PHE A 184 -20.78 -4.53 5.83
CA PHE A 184 -19.68 -4.00 6.63
C PHE A 184 -19.42 -4.87 7.85
N VAL A 185 -18.20 -5.40 7.92
CA VAL A 185 -17.66 -6.11 9.07
C VAL A 185 -16.68 -5.18 9.79
N PRO A 186 -17.02 -4.70 11.00
CA PRO A 186 -16.15 -3.81 11.77
C PRO A 186 -14.82 -4.48 12.11
N HIS A 187 -13.77 -3.67 12.20
CA HIS A 187 -12.49 -4.09 12.76
C HIS A 187 -12.62 -4.16 14.29
N ASP A 188 -12.13 -5.24 14.90
CA ASP A 188 -12.35 -5.56 16.32
C ASP A 188 -11.89 -4.47 17.29
N SER A 189 -10.86 -3.69 16.90
CA SER A 189 -10.18 -2.76 17.80
C SER A 189 -10.01 -1.33 17.27
N ILE A 190 -10.43 -1.03 16.04
CA ILE A 190 -10.25 0.31 15.44
C ILE A 190 -11.61 0.87 15.06
N LYS A 191 -12.10 1.81 15.89
CA LYS A 191 -13.46 2.36 15.74
C LYS A 191 -13.67 3.02 14.38
N GLY A 192 -14.69 2.54 13.66
CA GLY A 192 -15.10 3.02 12.34
C GLY A 192 -14.29 2.41 11.18
N ALA A 193 -13.24 1.65 11.46
CA ALA A 193 -12.57 0.85 10.44
C ALA A 193 -13.26 -0.51 10.29
N GLY A 194 -13.18 -1.09 9.10
CA GLY A 194 -13.66 -2.44 8.83
C GLY A 194 -13.41 -2.83 7.38
N HIS A 195 -14.13 -3.84 6.91
CA HIS A 195 -14.08 -4.28 5.52
C HIS A 195 -15.46 -4.70 5.03
N LEU A 196 -15.61 -4.79 3.71
CA LEU A 196 -16.83 -5.31 3.08
C LEU A 196 -16.68 -6.78 2.70
N GLU A 197 -17.60 -7.64 3.15
CA GLU A 197 -17.68 -9.05 2.69
C GLU A 197 -18.14 -9.14 1.22
N HIS A 198 -19.01 -8.22 0.82
CA HIS A 198 -19.56 -8.12 -0.52
C HIS A 198 -19.39 -6.69 -1.04
N PRO A 199 -18.24 -6.37 -1.65
CA PRO A 199 -17.94 -5.03 -2.17
C PRO A 199 -18.87 -4.56 -3.30
N SER A 200 -19.72 -5.44 -3.83
CA SER A 200 -20.70 -5.14 -4.88
C SER A 200 -22.02 -4.55 -4.36
N ASP A 201 -22.28 -4.61 -3.05
CA ASP A 201 -23.64 -4.47 -2.52
C ASP A 201 -24.04 -3.03 -2.16
N ALA A 202 -23.11 -2.07 -2.27
CA ALA A 202 -23.32 -0.62 -2.23
C ALA A 202 -22.00 0.05 -2.66
N ASP A 203 -22.02 1.34 -2.97
CA ASP A 203 -20.76 2.10 -3.06
C ASP A 203 -20.13 2.13 -1.65
N PRO A 204 -18.92 1.59 -1.45
CA PRO A 204 -18.32 1.51 -0.13
C PRO A 204 -18.23 2.91 0.49
N PRO A 205 -18.44 3.05 1.81
CA PRO A 205 -17.95 4.22 2.50
C PRO A 205 -16.41 4.22 2.35
N TYR A 206 -15.78 5.37 2.57
CA TYR A 206 -14.39 5.67 2.23
C TYR A 206 -13.43 4.49 2.22
N ILE A 207 -13.00 4.03 1.03
CA ILE A 207 -11.97 2.99 0.90
C ILE A 207 -10.68 3.48 1.55
N MET A 208 -10.32 2.83 2.65
CA MET A 208 -9.22 3.22 3.50
C MET A 208 -8.82 2.04 4.39
N ASP A 209 -7.52 1.82 4.50
CA ASP A 209 -6.98 0.82 5.41
C ASP A 209 -7.22 1.19 6.87
N ALA A 210 -7.51 0.19 7.70
CA ALA A 210 -7.73 0.38 9.13
C ALA A 210 -6.52 1.04 9.85
N ALA A 211 -5.29 0.83 9.38
CA ALA A 211 -4.12 1.53 9.91
C ALA A 211 -4.17 3.04 9.65
N SER A 212 -4.68 3.48 8.49
CA SER A 212 -4.88 4.90 8.22
C SER A 212 -6.02 5.49 9.08
N VAL A 213 -7.07 4.70 9.35
CA VAL A 213 -8.11 5.10 10.31
C VAL A 213 -7.52 5.26 11.71
N ALA A 214 -6.67 4.32 12.15
CA ALA A 214 -6.00 4.39 13.44
C ALA A 214 -5.15 5.67 13.58
N VAL A 215 -4.39 6.07 12.56
CA VAL A 215 -3.67 7.36 12.58
C VAL A 215 -4.63 8.52 12.82
N GLY A 216 -5.72 8.60 12.05
CA GLY A 216 -6.73 9.65 12.23
C GLY A 216 -7.34 9.66 13.63
N ARG A 217 -7.56 8.48 14.23
CA ARG A 217 -8.05 8.35 15.62
C ARG A 217 -6.99 8.78 16.65
N VAL A 218 -5.72 8.47 16.43
CA VAL A 218 -4.60 8.89 17.32
C VAL A 218 -4.41 10.40 17.35
N VAL A 219 -4.76 11.11 16.26
CA VAL A 219 -4.82 12.59 16.28
C VAL A 219 -5.64 13.06 17.48
N GLY A 220 -6.69 12.33 17.87
CA GLY A 220 -7.41 12.59 19.11
C GLY A 220 -8.05 13.98 19.16
N ALA A 221 -8.39 14.52 17.98
CA ALA A 221 -9.04 15.81 17.81
C ALA A 221 -10.40 15.82 18.52
N LYS A 222 -10.72 16.96 19.12
CA LYS A 222 -11.99 17.20 19.80
C LYS A 222 -12.78 18.29 19.07
N PRO A 223 -14.12 18.30 19.19
CA PRO A 223 -14.93 19.44 18.79
C PRO A 223 -14.35 20.75 19.36
N GLY A 224 -14.10 21.73 18.50
CA GLY A 224 -13.54 23.03 18.86
C GLY A 224 -12.02 23.16 18.73
N ASP A 225 -11.28 22.07 18.53
CA ASP A 225 -9.82 22.12 18.31
C ASP A 225 -9.47 22.81 16.98
N THR A 226 -8.26 23.36 16.91
CA THR A 226 -7.60 23.82 15.69
C THR A 226 -6.55 22.80 15.27
N VAL A 227 -6.81 22.06 14.20
CA VAL A 227 -6.03 20.90 13.75
C VAL A 227 -5.42 21.14 12.37
N LEU A 228 -4.16 20.77 12.20
CA LEU A 228 -3.46 20.78 10.91
C LEU A 228 -3.15 19.35 10.47
N ASP A 229 -3.53 18.99 9.24
CA ASP A 229 -3.06 17.80 8.54
C ASP A 229 -2.02 18.22 7.49
N ILE A 230 -0.75 17.92 7.75
CA ILE A 230 0.37 18.19 6.85
C ILE A 230 0.53 17.02 5.89
N ALA A 231 0.73 17.34 4.60
CA ALA A 231 0.77 16.36 3.51
C ALA A 231 -0.56 15.59 3.37
N ALA A 232 -1.67 16.31 3.55
CA ALA A 232 -2.99 15.74 3.71
C ALA A 232 -3.47 14.89 2.51
N ALA A 233 -3.04 15.16 1.27
CA ALA A 233 -3.61 14.47 0.13
C ALA A 233 -3.12 13.00 0.09
N PRO A 234 -4.01 12.00 -0.14
CA PRO A 234 -5.34 12.11 -0.75
C PRO A 234 -6.52 12.36 0.22
N GLY A 235 -6.29 12.56 1.51
CA GLY A 235 -7.28 13.13 2.43
C GLY A 235 -8.07 12.15 3.30
N GLY A 236 -7.71 10.86 3.31
CA GLY A 236 -8.41 9.85 4.11
C GLY A 236 -8.29 10.11 5.62
N LYS A 237 -7.09 10.47 6.09
CA LYS A 237 -6.86 10.79 7.52
C LYS A 237 -7.58 12.07 7.92
N THR A 238 -7.55 13.10 7.07
CA THR A 238 -8.34 14.34 7.23
C THR A 238 -9.82 14.06 7.46
N LEU A 239 -10.38 13.08 6.74
CA LEU A 239 -11.79 12.71 6.89
C LEU A 239 -12.09 12.10 8.26
N VAL A 240 -11.20 11.23 8.77
CA VAL A 240 -11.33 10.66 10.12
C VAL A 240 -11.22 11.75 11.19
N ILE A 241 -10.33 12.74 11.00
CA ILE A 241 -10.21 13.89 11.90
C ILE A 241 -11.49 14.73 11.88
N ALA A 242 -12.04 15.01 10.69
CA ALA A 242 -13.29 15.76 10.53
C ALA A 242 -14.46 15.04 11.22
N ASP A 243 -14.54 13.71 11.09
CA ASP A 243 -15.52 12.88 11.83
C ASP A 243 -15.38 13.06 13.34
N MET A 244 -14.17 13.18 13.88
CA MET A 244 -13.97 13.38 15.32
C MET A 244 -14.34 14.78 15.80
N MET A 245 -14.10 15.79 14.96
CA MET A 245 -14.39 17.19 15.27
C MET A 245 -15.87 17.55 15.18
N GLN A 246 -16.71 16.70 14.57
CA GLN A 246 -18.17 16.88 14.48
C GLN A 246 -18.59 18.25 13.92
N GLY A 247 -17.78 18.83 13.02
CA GLY A 247 -18.04 20.13 12.40
C GLY A 247 -17.73 21.36 13.27
N GLU A 248 -17.13 21.18 14.45
CA GLU A 248 -16.75 22.28 15.35
C GLU A 248 -15.22 22.47 15.38
N GLY A 249 -14.77 23.73 15.41
CA GLY A 249 -13.35 24.09 15.41
C GLY A 249 -12.83 24.42 14.01
N LEU A 250 -11.52 24.27 13.80
CA LEU A 250 -10.86 24.56 12.54
C LEU A 250 -9.97 23.39 12.11
N LEU A 251 -10.33 22.72 11.02
CA LEU A 251 -9.50 21.71 10.38
C LEU A 251 -8.85 22.28 9.12
N VAL A 252 -7.52 22.26 9.06
CA VAL A 252 -6.74 22.70 7.91
C VAL A 252 -6.01 21.51 7.29
N ALA A 253 -6.21 21.29 6.01
CA ALA A 253 -5.46 20.34 5.20
C ALA A 253 -4.45 21.07 4.32
N ALA A 254 -3.16 20.78 4.51
CA ALA A 254 -2.08 21.38 3.76
C ALA A 254 -1.33 20.34 2.90
N ASP A 255 -1.10 20.66 1.63
CA ASP A 255 -0.31 19.80 0.73
C ASP A 255 0.40 20.63 -0.34
N ARG A 256 1.61 20.20 -0.73
CA ARG A 256 2.40 20.90 -1.77
C ARG A 256 1.77 20.78 -3.16
N HIS A 257 1.00 19.72 -3.40
CA HIS A 257 0.44 19.38 -4.70
C HIS A 257 -1.02 19.84 -4.81
N TRP A 258 -1.22 21.04 -5.36
CA TRP A 258 -2.54 21.64 -5.58
C TRP A 258 -3.56 20.68 -6.21
N ASN A 259 -3.20 20.00 -7.29
CA ASN A 259 -4.13 19.09 -8.00
C ASN A 259 -4.54 17.85 -7.17
N ARG A 260 -3.72 17.42 -6.19
CA ARG A 260 -4.10 16.34 -5.27
C ARG A 260 -5.01 16.89 -4.18
N LEU A 261 -4.68 18.06 -3.65
CA LEU A 261 -5.47 18.74 -2.62
C LEU A 261 -6.87 19.11 -3.11
N VAL A 262 -7.01 19.67 -4.31
CA VAL A 262 -8.33 19.99 -4.92
C VAL A 262 -9.17 18.74 -5.12
N ARG A 263 -8.57 17.60 -5.49
CA ARG A 263 -9.30 16.33 -5.62
C ARG A 263 -9.79 15.82 -4.27
N ALA A 264 -8.99 15.98 -3.22
CA ALA A 264 -9.42 15.67 -1.86
C ALA A 264 -10.53 16.62 -1.39
N ALA A 265 -10.39 17.93 -1.66
CA ALA A 265 -11.37 18.95 -1.31
C ALA A 265 -12.76 18.69 -1.90
N ARG A 266 -12.85 18.35 -3.19
CA ARG A 266 -14.14 17.99 -3.81
C ARG A 266 -14.83 16.85 -3.07
N ARG A 267 -14.07 15.84 -2.64
CA ARG A 267 -14.60 14.72 -1.87
C ARG A 267 -15.08 15.13 -0.48
N TRP A 268 -14.37 16.05 0.18
CA TRP A 268 -14.81 16.60 1.47
C TRP A 268 -16.07 17.47 1.31
N ASP A 269 -16.17 18.24 0.23
CA ASP A 269 -17.36 19.04 -0.12
C ASP A 269 -18.58 18.14 -0.39
N ASP A 270 -18.40 17.05 -1.15
CA ASP A 270 -19.45 16.04 -1.41
C ASP A 270 -20.00 15.43 -0.10
N LEU A 271 -19.22 15.48 0.99
CA LEU A 271 -19.58 15.02 2.32
C LEU A 271 -20.00 16.12 3.28
N SER A 272 -20.05 17.37 2.82
CA SER A 272 -20.32 18.53 3.67
C SER A 272 -19.34 18.67 4.85
N LEU A 273 -18.08 18.26 4.68
CA LEU A 273 -17.04 18.42 5.70
C LEU A 273 -16.43 19.82 5.59
N SER A 274 -16.39 20.55 6.71
CA SER A 274 -15.75 21.86 6.78
C SER A 274 -14.23 21.71 6.94
N VAL A 275 -13.49 21.76 5.82
CA VAL A 275 -12.03 21.66 5.79
C VAL A 275 -11.43 22.84 5.03
N GLY A 276 -10.58 23.62 5.70
CA GLY A 276 -9.78 24.65 5.06
C GLY A 276 -8.62 24.01 4.29
N ILE A 277 -8.41 24.40 3.03
CA ILE A 277 -7.30 23.88 2.22
C ILE A 277 -6.23 24.94 2.00
N VAL A 278 -4.95 24.55 2.12
CA VAL A 278 -3.81 25.42 1.88
C VAL A 278 -2.77 24.70 1.04
N GLN A 279 -2.38 25.29 -0.10
CA GLN A 279 -1.20 24.79 -0.81
C GLN A 279 0.06 25.28 -0.08
N ALA A 280 0.81 24.36 0.51
CA ALA A 280 2.03 24.69 1.25
C ALA A 280 3.08 23.58 1.11
N ASP A 281 4.36 24.00 1.09
CA ASP A 281 5.46 23.09 1.37
C ASP A 281 5.54 22.88 2.89
N GLY A 282 5.59 21.63 3.34
CA GLY A 282 5.69 21.31 4.77
C GLY A 282 6.96 21.87 5.42
N LEU A 283 8.02 22.10 4.64
CA LEU A 283 9.27 22.69 5.11
C LEU A 283 9.19 24.21 5.31
N ALA A 284 8.18 24.86 4.73
CA ALA A 284 8.00 26.31 4.76
C ALA A 284 6.52 26.65 4.85
N SER A 285 5.84 26.11 5.87
CA SER A 285 4.41 26.33 6.03
C SER A 285 4.10 27.82 6.30
N PRO A 286 2.98 28.37 5.80
CA PRO A 286 2.63 29.78 5.97
C PRO A 286 2.03 30.07 7.36
N PHE A 287 1.98 29.07 8.25
CA PHE A 287 1.30 29.19 9.54
C PHE A 287 2.22 29.80 10.59
N ARG A 288 1.61 30.50 11.56
CA ARG A 288 2.36 31.07 12.69
C ARG A 288 2.72 29.94 13.66
N PRO A 289 3.88 30.00 14.33
CA PRO A 289 4.20 29.08 15.42
C PRO A 289 3.12 29.07 16.51
N GLY A 290 2.87 27.90 17.08
CA GLY A 290 1.90 27.71 18.16
C GLY A 290 0.43 27.93 17.78
N SER A 291 0.06 27.73 16.51
CA SER A 291 -1.31 27.99 16.02
C SER A 291 -2.26 26.80 16.15
N PHE A 292 -1.75 25.58 16.35
CA PHE A 292 -2.57 24.37 16.30
C PHE A 292 -2.54 23.60 17.62
N ASP A 293 -3.71 23.12 18.04
CA ASP A 293 -3.88 22.17 19.16
C ASP A 293 -3.19 20.84 18.83
N VAL A 294 -3.40 20.37 17.60
CA VAL A 294 -2.82 19.11 17.10
C VAL A 294 -2.33 19.28 15.67
N VAL A 295 -1.15 18.75 15.39
CA VAL A 295 -0.60 18.65 14.04
C VAL A 295 -0.43 17.18 13.68
N LEU A 296 -1.04 16.72 12.59
CA LEU A 296 -0.74 15.44 11.97
C LEU A 296 0.34 15.65 10.90
N LEU A 297 1.41 14.87 10.97
CA LEU A 297 2.41 14.72 9.92
C LEU A 297 2.41 13.27 9.45
N ASP A 298 1.64 12.98 8.40
CA ASP A 298 1.70 11.72 7.67
C ASP A 298 2.81 11.81 6.61
N ALA A 299 4.03 11.46 7.01
CA ALA A 299 5.20 11.83 6.25
C ALA A 299 5.38 10.96 4.98
N PRO A 300 5.91 11.53 3.88
CA PRO A 300 6.28 10.75 2.71
C PRO A 300 7.34 9.71 3.10
N CYS A 301 7.12 8.45 2.73
CA CYS A 301 7.97 7.33 3.13
C CYS A 301 8.13 6.30 2.03
N SER A 302 8.98 5.30 2.27
CA SER A 302 9.27 4.23 1.31
C SER A 302 8.07 3.32 1.03
N GLY A 303 7.09 3.28 1.93
CA GLY A 303 5.80 2.63 1.73
C GLY A 303 5.80 1.10 1.93
N LEU A 304 6.88 0.51 2.46
CA LEU A 304 7.00 -0.95 2.65
C LEU A 304 5.86 -1.56 3.46
N GLY A 305 5.17 -0.78 4.30
CA GLY A 305 4.01 -1.26 5.06
C GLY A 305 2.79 -1.56 4.21
N THR A 306 2.75 -1.09 2.96
CA THR A 306 1.59 -1.25 2.07
C THR A 306 1.76 -2.35 1.02
N LEU A 307 2.74 -3.24 1.19
CA LEU A 307 3.10 -4.27 0.21
C LEU A 307 1.93 -5.16 -0.24
N ARG A 308 0.98 -5.47 0.66
CA ARG A 308 -0.20 -6.27 0.29
C ARG A 308 -1.09 -5.60 -0.77
N ARG A 309 -1.07 -4.26 -0.83
CA ARG A 309 -1.82 -3.42 -1.79
C ARG A 309 -0.95 -2.94 -2.95
N ARG A 310 0.36 -2.77 -2.72
CA ARG A 310 1.35 -2.28 -3.69
C ARG A 310 2.59 -3.19 -3.69
N PRO A 311 2.49 -4.41 -4.24
CA PRO A 311 3.56 -5.40 -4.12
C PRO A 311 4.87 -4.98 -4.78
N GLU A 312 4.82 -4.12 -5.79
CA GLU A 312 5.96 -3.60 -6.54
C GLU A 312 6.86 -2.65 -5.72
N ILE A 313 6.45 -2.22 -4.52
CA ILE A 313 7.31 -1.38 -3.65
C ILE A 313 8.64 -2.08 -3.37
N LYS A 314 8.64 -3.40 -3.19
CA LYS A 314 9.87 -4.18 -2.96
C LYS A 314 10.85 -4.16 -4.13
N ASP A 315 10.37 -3.86 -5.34
CA ASP A 315 11.23 -3.73 -6.53
C ASP A 315 11.78 -2.30 -6.66
N ARG A 316 11.19 -1.32 -5.99
CA ARG A 316 11.51 0.12 -6.11
C ARG A 316 12.26 0.68 -4.90
N VAL A 317 12.20 -0.02 -3.77
CA VAL A 317 12.88 0.39 -2.55
C VAL A 317 14.39 0.23 -2.69
N SER A 318 15.15 1.16 -2.10
CA SER A 318 16.60 1.06 -1.98
C SER A 318 17.06 1.78 -0.72
N THR A 319 18.20 1.38 -0.18
CA THR A 319 18.81 2.02 1.00
C THR A 319 19.03 3.51 0.80
N LYS A 320 19.44 3.92 -0.41
CA LYS A 320 19.60 5.34 -0.78
C LYS A 320 18.28 6.12 -0.72
N ASN A 321 17.19 5.56 -1.27
CA ASN A 321 15.89 6.22 -1.24
C ASN A 321 15.35 6.31 0.20
N ILE A 322 15.51 5.25 1.00
CA ILE A 322 15.14 5.23 2.43
C ILE A 322 15.87 6.35 3.18
N ALA A 323 17.19 6.47 3.01
CA ALA A 323 17.97 7.51 3.67
C ALA A 323 17.51 8.92 3.27
N SER A 324 17.30 9.17 1.98
CA SER A 324 16.81 10.47 1.49
C SER A 324 15.42 10.82 2.02
N LEU A 325 14.51 9.84 2.12
CA LEU A 325 13.18 10.04 2.71
C LEU A 325 13.27 10.32 4.21
N ALA A 326 14.12 9.60 4.93
CA ALA A 326 14.34 9.81 6.37
C ALA A 326 14.93 11.21 6.68
N GLU A 327 15.76 11.76 5.80
CA GLU A 327 16.23 13.16 5.89
C GLU A 327 15.07 14.14 5.71
N ILE A 328 14.28 14.00 4.63
CA ILE A 328 13.10 14.85 4.37
C ILE A 328 12.10 14.78 5.53
N GLN A 329 11.89 13.59 6.10
CA GLN A 329 11.02 13.39 7.27
C GLN A 329 11.53 14.14 8.50
N GLY A 330 12.86 14.14 8.74
CA GLY A 330 13.48 14.89 9.82
C GLY A 330 13.28 16.40 9.66
N ASP A 331 13.50 16.92 8.45
CA ASP A 331 13.27 18.32 8.14
C ASP A 331 11.79 18.72 8.31
N LEU A 332 10.87 17.85 7.87
CA LEU A 332 9.43 18.06 8.06
C LEU A 332 9.02 18.04 9.53
N LEU A 333 9.56 17.12 10.34
CA LEU A 333 9.32 17.08 11.78
C LEU A 333 9.81 18.36 12.47
N ALA A 334 11.03 18.81 12.14
CA ALA A 334 11.60 20.04 12.67
C ALA A 334 10.80 21.30 12.28
N ALA A 335 10.22 21.32 11.07
CA ALA A 335 9.37 22.42 10.61
C ALA A 335 7.95 22.38 11.20
N ALA A 336 7.41 21.18 11.44
CA ALA A 336 6.04 20.98 11.92
C ALA A 336 5.90 21.19 13.43
N LEU A 337 6.90 20.78 14.23
CA LEU A 337 6.83 20.82 15.70
C LEU A 337 6.57 22.24 16.26
N PRO A 338 7.20 23.32 15.75
CA PRO A 338 6.94 24.69 16.19
C PRO A 338 5.51 25.19 15.92
N LEU A 339 4.74 24.52 15.04
CA LEU A 339 3.36 24.91 14.74
C LEU A 339 2.38 24.51 15.84
N VAL A 340 2.78 23.55 16.69
CA VAL A 340 2.00 23.06 17.82
C VAL A 340 2.05 24.07 18.96
N ARG A 341 0.88 24.39 19.53
CA ARG A 341 0.81 25.28 20.69
C ARG A 341 1.37 24.63 21.97
N PRO A 342 1.72 25.42 23.00
CA PRO A 342 2.03 24.86 24.31
C PRO A 342 0.91 23.97 24.85
N GLY A 343 1.25 22.74 25.25
CA GLY A 343 0.31 21.71 25.69
C GLY A 343 -0.44 20.98 24.57
N GLY A 344 -0.17 21.31 23.31
CA GLY A 344 -0.63 20.55 22.14
C GLY A 344 0.27 19.34 21.85
N ARG A 345 0.01 18.66 20.73
CA ARG A 345 0.83 17.52 20.29
C ARG A 345 0.98 17.45 18.77
N LEU A 346 2.06 16.81 18.32
CA LEU A 346 2.25 16.37 16.95
C LEU A 346 2.06 14.86 16.87
N VAL A 347 1.31 14.37 15.88
CA VAL A 347 1.22 12.96 15.55
C VAL A 347 2.04 12.71 14.31
N TYR A 348 3.09 11.91 14.44
CA TYR A 348 3.93 11.47 13.33
C TYR A 348 3.48 10.08 12.87
N SER A 349 3.28 9.89 11.57
CA SER A 349 3.03 8.57 11.01
C SER A 349 3.75 8.32 9.70
N VAL A 350 4.15 7.07 9.48
CA VAL A 350 4.68 6.56 8.20
C VAL A 350 4.18 5.15 7.93
N CYS A 351 3.84 4.85 6.68
CA CYS A 351 3.37 3.53 6.24
C CYS A 351 4.53 2.62 5.79
N THR A 352 5.56 2.49 6.63
CA THR A 352 6.78 1.73 6.33
C THR A 352 7.28 0.92 7.53
N LEU A 353 8.19 -0.02 7.27
CA LEU A 353 8.86 -0.86 8.27
C LEU A 353 10.39 -0.72 8.15
N THR A 354 10.88 0.48 7.87
CA THR A 354 12.31 0.78 7.87
C THR A 354 12.68 1.42 9.19
N LYS A 355 13.82 1.02 9.74
CA LYS A 355 14.31 1.59 11.00
C LYS A 355 14.58 3.08 10.89
N GLN A 356 15.20 3.51 9.78
CA GLN A 356 15.58 4.90 9.58
C GLN A 356 14.38 5.84 9.49
N GLU A 357 13.23 5.40 8.98
CA GLU A 357 12.02 6.24 8.85
C GLU A 357 11.08 6.09 10.05
N THR A 358 11.36 5.22 11.01
CA THR A 358 10.47 4.94 12.16
C THR A 358 11.12 5.33 13.48
N ILE A 359 11.68 4.38 14.22
CA ILE A 359 12.21 4.59 15.57
C ILE A 359 13.36 5.60 15.58
N ASP A 360 14.24 5.58 14.58
CA ASP A 360 15.36 6.51 14.50
C ASP A 360 14.89 7.96 14.28
N ARG A 361 13.71 8.18 13.67
CA ARG A 361 13.19 9.54 13.41
C ARG A 361 12.66 10.21 14.67
N VAL A 362 12.11 9.43 15.59
CA VAL A 362 11.43 9.97 16.77
C VAL A 362 12.31 9.91 18.03
N GLU A 363 13.46 9.25 17.97
CA GLU A 363 14.34 9.02 19.14
C GLU A 363 14.75 10.32 19.84
N MET A 364 15.06 11.37 19.09
CA MET A 364 15.54 12.65 19.64
C MET A 364 14.44 13.54 20.23
N TYR A 365 13.17 13.19 20.02
CA TYR A 365 12.03 14.00 20.48
C TYR A 365 11.44 13.46 21.80
N ASP A 366 10.71 14.33 22.50
CA ASP A 366 9.84 13.90 23.59
C ASP A 366 8.61 13.23 22.98
N ALA A 367 8.71 11.90 22.82
CA ALA A 367 7.77 11.11 22.06
C ALA A 367 7.37 9.85 22.82
N ALA A 368 6.12 9.45 22.63
CA ALA A 368 5.54 8.28 23.25
C ALA A 368 4.64 7.51 22.27
N PRO A 369 4.51 6.18 22.44
CA PRO A 369 3.55 5.39 21.70
C PRO A 369 2.12 5.87 22.01
N PRO A 370 1.22 5.95 21.02
CA PRO A 370 -0.20 6.13 21.29
C PRO A 370 -0.78 5.00 22.14
N GLU A 371 -1.74 5.32 23.00
CA GLU A 371 -2.47 4.36 23.83
C GLU A 371 -3.68 3.78 23.07
N GLY A 372 -4.07 2.55 23.43
CA GLY A 372 -5.35 1.97 23.00
C GLY A 372 -5.42 1.47 21.56
N LEU A 373 -4.28 1.30 20.87
CA LEU A 373 -4.22 0.65 19.57
C LEU A 373 -3.98 -0.86 19.67
N PRO A 374 -4.54 -1.67 18.75
CA PRO A 374 -4.18 -3.08 18.62
C PRO A 374 -2.83 -3.15 17.89
N GLY A 375 -1.79 -3.75 18.45
CA GLY A 375 -0.46 -3.83 17.83
C GLY A 375 0.65 -3.81 18.87
N GLU A 376 1.85 -3.37 18.49
CA GLU A 376 3.02 -3.47 19.35
C GLU A 376 3.73 -2.14 19.55
N ILE A 377 4.24 -1.91 20.77
CA ILE A 377 5.13 -0.79 21.05
C ILE A 377 6.48 -1.06 20.39
N LEU A 378 6.96 -0.08 19.62
CA LEU A 378 8.24 -0.13 18.93
C LEU A 378 9.03 1.16 19.24
N GLY A 379 9.95 1.06 20.19
CA GLY A 379 10.69 2.23 20.68
C GLY A 379 9.74 3.28 21.29
N LYS A 380 9.82 4.52 20.81
CA LYS A 380 8.95 5.64 21.22
C LYS A 380 7.65 5.73 20.40
N GLY A 381 7.36 4.75 19.54
CA GLY A 381 6.13 4.71 18.76
C GLY A 381 5.45 3.35 18.84
N PHE A 382 4.46 3.17 17.98
CA PHE A 382 3.61 2.00 17.94
C PHE A 382 3.48 1.50 16.50
N LEU A 383 3.56 0.19 16.31
CA LEU A 383 3.50 -0.48 15.03
C LEU A 383 2.18 -1.24 14.87
N LEU A 384 1.49 -0.93 13.78
CA LEU A 384 0.46 -1.77 13.17
C LEU A 384 1.12 -2.53 12.02
N ALA A 385 0.75 -3.80 11.80
CA ALA A 385 1.29 -4.59 10.70
C ALA A 385 0.35 -5.74 10.32
N PRO A 386 0.38 -6.22 9.07
CA PRO A 386 -0.49 -7.31 8.61
C PRO A 386 -0.51 -8.53 9.53
N HIS A 387 0.66 -8.96 10.01
CA HIS A 387 0.80 -10.14 10.88
C HIS A 387 0.39 -9.91 12.34
N LEU A 388 0.26 -8.65 12.78
CA LEU A 388 -0.13 -8.28 14.14
C LEU A 388 -1.63 -7.98 14.22
N THR A 389 -2.15 -7.28 13.21
CA THR A 389 -3.43 -6.58 13.29
C THR A 389 -4.30 -6.76 12.05
N GLY A 390 -3.83 -7.46 11.02
CA GLY A 390 -4.56 -7.57 9.75
C GLY A 390 -4.67 -6.24 8.97
N THR A 391 -3.96 -5.20 9.38
CA THR A 391 -3.93 -3.88 8.72
C THR A 391 -2.72 -3.73 7.79
N ASP A 392 -2.58 -2.61 7.08
CA ASP A 392 -1.29 -2.26 6.49
C ASP A 392 -0.26 -1.96 7.62
N GLY A 393 1.03 -2.02 7.26
CA GLY A 393 2.14 -1.60 8.09
C GLY A 393 2.13 -0.09 8.32
N MET A 394 2.09 0.33 9.58
CA MET A 394 2.06 1.74 9.96
C MET A 394 2.76 1.95 11.29
N PHE A 395 3.74 2.85 11.31
CA PHE A 395 4.34 3.36 12.53
C PHE A 395 3.67 4.68 12.92
N ILE A 396 3.36 4.84 14.20
CA ILE A 396 2.70 6.03 14.75
C ILE A 396 3.40 6.45 16.04
N SER A 397 3.70 7.73 16.19
CA SER A 397 4.29 8.31 17.39
C SER A 397 3.60 9.62 17.74
N VAL A 398 3.37 9.85 19.03
CA VAL A 398 2.88 11.14 19.54
C VAL A 398 4.05 11.90 20.12
N ILE A 399 4.24 13.15 19.69
CA ILE A 399 5.37 14.01 20.05
C ILE A 399 4.84 15.27 20.74
N THR A 400 5.45 15.64 21.86
CA THR A 400 5.17 16.86 22.61
C THR A 400 6.24 17.93 22.34
N PRO A 401 5.88 19.21 22.11
CA PRO A 401 6.83 20.29 21.80
C PRO A 401 7.73 20.73 22.96
#